data_AF-A0A0B6ZGL2-F1
#
_entry.id   AF-A0A0B6ZGL2-F1
#
_cell.length_a   1.000
_cell.length_b   1.000
_cell.length_c   1.000
_cell.angle_alpha   90.00
_cell.angle_beta   90.00
_cell.angle_gamma   90.00
#
_symmetry.space_group_name_H-M   'P 1'
#
loop_
_entity.id
_entity.type
_entity.pdbx_description
1 polymer ?
#
loop_
_entity_poly.entity_id
_entity_poly.type
_entity_poly.pdbx_seq_one_letter_code
_entity_poly.pdbx_strand_id
1 'polypeptide(L)'
;VKLISFLFHLLQQLFRHGDRSPTKLYPTNIHKNDWPHGLGQLTQVGMMQSYQLGLYLRDQYKDFLEKNYNRNEVYIRSTNYDRTLMTAECVASGLFPLNNNQEDNLTSSWPVGTWQPIPVQTVPGDIDRVLHPSKSCKYIHDLEKVQADLHSNRLNLTIETELFLKLSQYTGMDINRTNIHSLANTFFCEKVHNLSLPVWVTPELEEILLNYAGQRSKVSPETAKYLSGTLLHTLVTNMLRKTDNQSDLRKMYLYSAHDTTVSELLSLLEVDDQIQVPYTAAVIIELHRIQ
;
A
#
# COMPACT_ATOMS: atom_id res chain seq x y z
N VAL A 1 -31.42 -0.80 -30.45
CA VAL A 1 -30.58 -0.41 -29.29
C VAL A 1 -29.15 -0.38 -29.77
N LYS A 2 -28.49 0.78 -29.86
CA LYS A 2 -27.04 0.83 -30.12
C LYS A 2 -26.35 0.37 -28.84
N LEU A 3 -25.60 -0.73 -28.90
CA LEU A 3 -24.75 -1.17 -27.80
C LEU A 3 -23.63 -0.14 -27.68
N ILE A 4 -23.59 0.58 -26.57
CA ILE A 4 -22.45 1.42 -26.20
C ILE A 4 -21.30 0.47 -25.91
N SER A 5 -20.17 0.65 -26.59
CA SER A 5 -18.96 -0.14 -26.33
C SER A 5 -17.92 0.71 -25.61
N PHE A 6 -17.29 0.12 -24.60
CA PHE A 6 -16.24 0.76 -23.80
C PHE A 6 -14.90 0.10 -24.16
N LEU A 7 -13.95 0.91 -24.62
CA LEU A 7 -12.60 0.45 -24.91
C LEU A 7 -11.64 0.99 -23.85
N PHE A 8 -10.84 0.11 -23.26
CA PHE A 8 -9.77 0.49 -22.35
C PHE A 8 -8.76 1.41 -23.06
N HIS A 9 -8.47 2.56 -22.44
CA HIS A 9 -7.53 3.54 -22.96
C HIS A 9 -6.35 3.73 -22.01
N LEU A 10 -6.59 3.75 -20.69
CA LEU A 10 -5.55 3.80 -19.66
C LEU A 10 -6.01 3.08 -18.38
N LEU A 11 -5.09 2.39 -17.73
CA LEU A 11 -5.25 1.84 -16.40
C LEU A 11 -4.23 2.45 -15.44
N GLN A 12 -4.69 2.84 -14.26
CA GLN A 12 -3.84 3.32 -13.18
C GLN A 12 -4.21 2.60 -11.89
N GLN A 13 -3.23 2.04 -11.20
CA GLN A 13 -3.45 1.31 -9.97
C GLN A 13 -2.56 1.83 -8.85
N LEU A 14 -3.16 2.14 -7.70
CA LEU A 14 -2.48 2.36 -6.43
C LEU A 14 -2.73 1.14 -5.54
N PHE A 15 -1.69 0.56 -4.95
CA PHE A 15 -1.85 -0.59 -4.06
C PHE A 15 -0.95 -0.52 -2.83
N ARG A 16 -1.46 -1.05 -1.72
CA ARG A 16 -0.69 -1.28 -0.49
C ARG A 16 0.32 -2.41 -0.73
N HIS A 17 1.49 -2.33 -0.11
CA HIS A 17 2.41 -3.47 -0.04
C HIS A 17 1.75 -4.75 0.52
N GLY A 18 2.36 -5.90 0.25
CA GLY A 18 1.94 -7.17 0.83
C GLY A 18 2.20 -7.30 2.33
N ASP A 19 1.83 -8.46 2.87
CA ASP A 19 2.10 -8.84 4.26
C ASP A 19 3.57 -8.64 4.66
N ARG A 20 3.76 -8.17 5.91
CA ARG A 20 5.06 -7.76 6.43
C ARG A 20 5.20 -8.02 7.92
N SER A 21 6.44 -8.02 8.38
CA SER A 21 6.75 -7.96 9.81
C SER A 21 6.31 -6.61 10.45
N PRO A 22 6.16 -6.54 11.79
CA PRO A 22 5.93 -5.30 12.51
C PRO A 22 6.99 -4.27 12.17
N THR A 23 6.63 -2.99 12.08
CA THR A 23 7.60 -1.91 11.86
C THR A 23 8.36 -1.53 13.14
N LYS A 24 7.80 -1.89 14.30
CA LYS A 24 8.36 -1.66 15.64
C LYS A 24 7.93 -2.81 16.54
N LEU A 25 8.73 -3.08 17.56
CA LEU A 25 8.35 -3.93 18.69
C LEU A 25 8.46 -3.12 19.97
N TYR A 26 7.74 -3.54 21.01
CA TYR A 26 7.85 -2.97 22.35
C TYR A 26 8.88 -3.72 23.21
N PRO A 27 9.48 -3.08 24.22
CA PRO A 27 10.58 -3.65 25.01
C PRO A 27 10.35 -5.05 25.61
N THR A 28 9.14 -5.35 26.08
CA THR A 28 8.80 -6.65 26.69
C THR A 28 8.28 -7.69 25.70
N ASN A 29 8.25 -7.38 24.40
CA ASN A 29 7.76 -8.29 23.38
C ASN A 29 8.62 -9.57 23.33
N ILE A 30 7.96 -10.74 23.31
CA ILE A 30 8.61 -12.05 23.33
C ILE A 30 9.09 -12.53 21.95
N HIS A 31 8.57 -11.93 20.88
CA HIS A 31 8.77 -12.33 19.48
C HIS A 31 9.86 -11.52 18.75
N LYS A 32 10.88 -11.06 19.48
CA LYS A 32 11.96 -10.22 18.90
C LYS A 32 12.77 -10.93 17.82
N ASN A 33 12.90 -12.25 17.94
CA ASN A 33 13.74 -13.08 17.06
C ASN A 33 12.92 -13.86 16.01
N ASP A 34 11.60 -13.71 15.99
CA ASP A 34 10.71 -14.46 15.07
C ASP A 34 10.57 -13.80 13.69
N TRP A 35 11.26 -12.67 13.46
CA TRP A 35 11.24 -11.91 12.22
C TRP A 35 12.56 -12.09 11.46
N PRO A 36 12.71 -13.13 10.61
CA PRO A 36 14.00 -13.53 10.04
C PRO A 36 14.63 -12.47 9.12
N HIS A 37 13.81 -11.63 8.50
CA HIS A 37 14.27 -10.52 7.66
C HIS A 37 14.36 -9.20 8.44
N GLY A 38 14.01 -9.19 9.73
CA GLY A 38 13.91 -7.99 10.55
C GLY A 38 12.57 -7.27 10.43
N LEU A 39 12.50 -6.09 11.03
CA LEU A 39 11.27 -5.30 11.19
C LEU A 39 10.92 -4.51 9.94
N GLY A 40 9.62 -4.40 9.65
CA GLY A 40 9.06 -3.63 8.53
C GLY A 40 9.33 -4.22 7.14
N GLN A 41 9.75 -5.49 7.08
CA GLN A 41 10.15 -6.20 5.85
C GLN A 41 9.01 -7.06 5.31
N LEU A 42 8.95 -7.16 3.98
CA LEU A 42 7.96 -8.00 3.29
C LEU A 42 8.22 -9.47 3.62
N THR A 43 7.16 -10.22 3.93
CA THR A 43 7.27 -11.66 4.21
C THR A 43 7.07 -12.47 2.93
N GLN A 44 7.31 -13.78 3.01
CA GLN A 44 6.99 -14.69 1.91
C GLN A 44 5.48 -14.71 1.60
N VAL A 45 4.63 -14.55 2.62
CA VAL A 45 3.17 -14.40 2.43
C VAL A 45 2.91 -13.14 1.61
N GLY A 46 3.56 -12.02 1.95
CA GLY A 46 3.42 -10.76 1.23
C GLY A 46 3.91 -10.82 -0.21
N MET A 47 5.00 -11.55 -0.47
CA MET A 47 5.48 -11.82 -1.84
C MET A 47 4.43 -12.57 -2.65
N MET A 48 3.82 -13.62 -2.09
CA MET A 48 2.80 -14.41 -2.77
C MET A 48 1.52 -13.63 -3.01
N GLN A 49 1.04 -12.85 -2.04
CA GLN A 49 -0.11 -11.95 -2.23
C GLN A 49 0.15 -10.96 -3.37
N SER A 50 1.35 -10.39 -3.41
CA SER A 50 1.75 -9.41 -4.44
C SER A 50 1.85 -10.05 -5.82
N TYR A 51 2.39 -11.26 -5.90
CA TYR A 51 2.42 -12.05 -7.14
C TYR A 51 1.01 -12.40 -7.64
N GLN A 52 0.10 -12.77 -6.74
CA GLN A 52 -1.31 -13.03 -7.06
C GLN A 52 -2.04 -11.78 -7.58
N LEU A 53 -1.76 -10.60 -7.02
CA LEU A 53 -2.26 -9.34 -7.56
C LEU A 53 -1.77 -9.12 -9.00
N GLY A 54 -0.51 -9.43 -9.29
CA GLY A 54 0.04 -9.41 -10.65
C GLY A 54 -0.69 -10.37 -11.62
N LEU A 55 -0.94 -11.60 -11.18
CA LEU A 55 -1.69 -12.59 -11.97
C LEU A 55 -3.13 -12.14 -12.23
N TYR A 56 -3.79 -11.56 -11.23
CA TYR A 56 -5.12 -10.98 -11.37
C TYR A 56 -5.12 -9.89 -12.46
N LEU A 57 -4.18 -8.94 -12.40
CA LEU A 57 -4.06 -7.89 -13.43
C LEU A 57 -3.79 -8.47 -14.82
N ARG A 58 -2.95 -9.51 -14.93
CA ARG A 58 -2.69 -10.17 -16.21
C ARG A 58 -3.97 -10.76 -16.78
N ASP A 59 -4.74 -11.50 -15.98
CA ASP A 59 -5.97 -12.12 -16.46
C ASP A 59 -7.02 -11.08 -16.88
N GLN A 60 -7.23 -10.05 -16.05
CA GLN A 60 -8.23 -9.01 -16.30
C GLN A 60 -7.90 -8.12 -17.51
N TYR A 61 -6.61 -7.83 -17.75
CA TYR A 61 -6.17 -6.89 -18.79
C TYR A 61 -5.39 -7.54 -19.93
N LYS A 62 -5.52 -8.86 -20.12
CA LYS A 62 -4.79 -9.61 -21.17
C LYS A 62 -5.03 -9.13 -22.60
N ASP A 63 -6.24 -8.64 -22.89
CA ASP A 63 -6.62 -8.14 -24.22
C ASP A 63 -6.23 -6.67 -24.42
N PHE A 64 -5.90 -5.97 -23.32
CA PHE A 64 -5.48 -4.57 -23.32
C PHE A 64 -3.95 -4.42 -23.37
N LEU A 65 -3.24 -5.25 -22.61
CA LEU A 65 -1.78 -5.23 -22.48
C LEU A 65 -1.12 -6.25 -23.38
N GLU A 66 0.04 -5.89 -23.93
CA GLU A 66 0.86 -6.84 -24.66
C GLU A 66 1.27 -8.04 -23.78
N LYS A 67 1.43 -9.20 -24.41
CA LYS A 67 1.84 -10.43 -23.72
C LYS A 67 3.22 -10.30 -23.10
N ASN A 68 4.14 -9.68 -23.82
CA ASN A 68 5.51 -9.41 -23.38
C ASN A 68 5.61 -7.99 -22.80
N TYR A 69 6.50 -7.78 -21.83
CA TYR A 69 6.69 -6.46 -21.24
C TYR A 69 7.17 -5.45 -22.29
N ASN A 70 6.50 -4.29 -22.33
CA ASN A 70 6.91 -3.15 -23.14
C ASN A 70 7.08 -1.92 -22.24
N ARG A 71 8.32 -1.40 -22.18
CA ARG A 71 8.67 -0.23 -21.37
C ARG A 71 7.89 1.04 -21.72
N ASN A 72 7.41 1.14 -22.95
CA ASN A 72 6.61 2.28 -23.40
C ASN A 72 5.15 2.16 -22.93
N GLU A 73 4.66 0.96 -22.63
CA GLU A 73 3.27 0.71 -22.20
C GLU A 73 3.09 0.68 -20.68
N VAL A 74 4.09 0.22 -19.91
CA VAL A 74 3.95 0.02 -18.46
C VAL A 74 5.00 0.77 -17.65
N TYR A 75 4.52 1.60 -16.72
CA TYR A 75 5.34 2.36 -15.79
C TYR A 75 5.02 1.91 -14.37
N ILE A 76 6.06 1.58 -13.60
CA ILE A 76 5.92 1.16 -12.21
C ILE A 76 6.70 2.13 -11.34
N ARG A 77 6.04 2.65 -10.30
CA ARG A 77 6.66 3.50 -9.29
C ARG A 77 6.32 3.00 -7.90
N SER A 78 7.28 3.07 -7.00
CA SER A 78 7.14 2.70 -5.60
C SER A 78 7.58 3.84 -4.70
N THR A 79 7.12 3.84 -3.44
CA THR A 79 7.84 4.54 -2.36
C THR A 79 9.19 3.85 -2.10
N ASN A 80 10.13 4.58 -1.49
CA ASN A 80 11.46 4.06 -1.16
C ASN A 80 11.49 3.27 0.17
N TYR A 81 10.77 2.15 0.22
CA TYR A 81 10.88 1.12 1.26
C TYR A 81 11.05 -0.24 0.61
N ASP A 82 11.89 -1.10 1.20
CA ASP A 82 12.12 -2.47 0.70
C ASP A 82 10.79 -3.20 0.45
N ARG A 83 9.86 -3.14 1.42
CA ARG A 83 8.56 -3.81 1.29
C ARG A 83 7.69 -3.34 0.12
N THR A 84 7.75 -2.07 -0.28
CA THR A 84 6.96 -1.55 -1.41
C THR A 84 7.66 -1.84 -2.73
N LEU A 85 8.98 -1.70 -2.77
CA LEU A 85 9.80 -2.09 -3.93
C LEU A 85 9.63 -3.58 -4.26
N MET A 86 9.81 -4.45 -3.27
CA MET A 86 9.66 -5.90 -3.43
C MET A 86 8.22 -6.30 -3.79
N THR A 87 7.21 -5.60 -3.24
CA THR A 87 5.80 -5.81 -3.64
C THR A 87 5.63 -5.50 -5.13
N ALA A 88 6.13 -4.34 -5.59
CA ALA A 88 6.04 -3.94 -7.00
C ALA A 88 6.73 -4.94 -7.94
N GLU A 89 7.89 -5.46 -7.55
CA GLU A 89 8.61 -6.51 -8.28
C GLU A 89 7.83 -7.83 -8.36
N CYS A 90 7.19 -8.24 -7.25
CA CYS A 90 6.33 -9.43 -7.23
C CYS A 90 5.10 -9.26 -8.11
N VAL A 91 4.44 -8.09 -8.05
CA VAL A 91 3.32 -7.74 -8.95
C VAL A 91 3.77 -7.78 -10.40
N ALA A 92 4.92 -7.19 -10.73
CA ALA A 92 5.47 -7.20 -12.09
C ALA A 92 5.78 -8.62 -12.59
N SER A 93 6.30 -9.48 -11.72
CA SER A 93 6.57 -10.90 -12.01
C SER A 93 5.30 -11.68 -12.35
N GLY A 94 4.22 -11.48 -11.59
CA GLY A 94 2.91 -12.10 -11.90
C GLY A 94 2.27 -11.50 -13.15
N LEU A 95 2.47 -10.20 -13.37
CA LEU A 95 1.90 -9.51 -14.51
C LEU A 95 2.62 -9.84 -15.81
N PHE A 96 3.94 -10.02 -15.86
CA PHE A 96 4.68 -10.22 -17.12
C PHE A 96 5.63 -11.44 -17.05
N PRO A 97 5.10 -12.67 -16.93
CA PRO A 97 5.95 -13.87 -17.04
C PRO A 97 6.50 -14.02 -18.47
N LEU A 98 7.75 -14.44 -18.59
CA LEU A 98 8.34 -14.85 -19.86
C LEU A 98 7.64 -16.11 -20.39
N ASN A 99 7.42 -16.12 -21.69
CA ASN A 99 6.90 -17.29 -22.39
C ASN A 99 8.07 -18.14 -22.88
N ASN A 100 8.45 -19.16 -22.12
CA ASN A 100 9.51 -20.11 -22.51
C ASN A 100 9.17 -20.97 -23.75
N ASN A 101 7.97 -20.80 -24.31
CA ASN A 101 7.48 -21.54 -25.47
C ASN A 101 7.65 -20.78 -26.80
N GLN A 102 8.27 -19.58 -26.80
CA GLN A 102 8.70 -18.97 -28.06
C GLN A 102 10.07 -19.55 -28.42
N GLU A 103 10.11 -20.33 -29.49
CA GLU A 103 11.31 -20.72 -30.25
C GLU A 103 11.99 -19.49 -30.89
N ASP A 104 12.21 -18.42 -30.13
CA ASP A 104 13.10 -17.35 -30.55
C ASP A 104 14.52 -17.86 -30.37
N ASN A 105 15.06 -18.43 -31.45
CA ASN A 105 16.40 -18.97 -31.63
C ASN A 105 17.56 -17.96 -31.37
N LEU A 106 17.29 -16.83 -30.70
CA LEU A 106 18.20 -15.71 -30.54
C LEU A 106 18.60 -15.42 -29.09
N THR A 107 17.96 -16.04 -28.10
CA THR A 107 18.36 -15.86 -26.69
C THR A 107 18.44 -17.19 -25.98
N SER A 108 19.62 -17.47 -25.43
CA SER A 108 19.85 -18.54 -24.47
C SER A 108 18.72 -18.58 -23.43
N SER A 109 18.27 -19.78 -23.06
CA SER A 109 17.22 -19.98 -22.06
C SER A 109 17.49 -19.10 -20.82
N TRP A 110 16.55 -18.22 -20.49
CA TRP A 110 16.68 -17.34 -19.35
C TRP A 110 16.85 -18.16 -18.06
N PRO A 111 17.92 -17.94 -17.26
CA PRO A 111 18.36 -18.93 -16.26
C PRO A 111 17.49 -18.99 -15.01
N VAL A 112 16.58 -18.03 -14.83
CA VAL A 112 15.74 -17.90 -13.63
C VAL A 112 14.26 -18.16 -13.94
N GLY A 113 13.99 -19.08 -14.85
CA GLY A 113 12.66 -19.54 -15.20
C GLY A 113 11.87 -18.49 -15.98
N THR A 114 10.61 -18.25 -15.58
CA THR A 114 9.71 -17.33 -16.28
C THR A 114 9.80 -15.88 -15.77
N TRP A 115 10.65 -15.59 -14.79
CA TRP A 115 10.81 -14.23 -14.29
C TRP A 115 11.59 -13.36 -15.28
N GLN A 116 11.36 -12.06 -15.34
CA GLN A 116 12.22 -11.09 -16.03
C GLN A 116 12.35 -9.81 -15.20
N PRO A 117 13.48 -9.07 -15.33
CA PRO A 117 13.64 -7.81 -14.63
C PRO A 117 12.74 -6.74 -15.27
N ILE A 118 11.88 -6.12 -14.46
CA ILE A 118 11.04 -4.99 -14.86
C ILE A 118 11.39 -3.79 -13.99
N PRO A 119 11.74 -2.63 -14.56
CA PRO A 119 12.15 -1.46 -13.77
C PRO A 119 11.04 -0.94 -12.86
N VAL A 120 11.33 -0.84 -11.56
CA VAL A 120 10.52 -0.12 -10.57
C VAL A 120 11.20 1.20 -10.24
N GLN A 121 10.55 2.31 -10.55
CA GLN A 121 11.07 3.64 -10.27
C GLN A 121 10.78 4.02 -8.81
N THR A 122 11.71 4.73 -8.18
CA THR A 122 11.52 5.25 -6.82
C THR A 122 12.18 6.62 -6.69
N VAL A 123 11.80 7.34 -5.64
CA VAL A 123 12.43 8.60 -5.24
C VAL A 123 12.69 8.56 -3.74
N PRO A 124 13.79 9.15 -3.25
CA PRO A 124 14.02 9.31 -1.81
C PRO A 124 12.82 9.93 -1.10
N GLY A 125 12.52 9.45 0.12
CA GLY A 125 11.29 9.83 0.82
C GLY A 125 11.20 11.30 1.21
N ASP A 126 12.33 11.95 1.45
CA ASP A 126 12.45 13.39 1.74
C ASP A 126 12.11 14.29 0.54
N ILE A 127 12.01 13.72 -0.66
CA ILE A 127 11.58 14.41 -1.87
C ILE A 127 10.35 13.76 -2.54
N ASP A 128 9.78 12.72 -1.93
CA ASP A 128 8.60 12.03 -2.47
C ASP A 128 7.31 12.83 -2.21
N ARG A 129 7.02 13.77 -3.10
CA ARG A 129 5.81 14.59 -3.01
C ARG A 129 4.54 13.89 -3.49
N VAL A 130 4.60 12.67 -4.00
CA VAL A 130 3.47 12.04 -4.70
C VAL A 130 2.96 10.80 -3.97
N LEU A 131 3.81 9.90 -3.49
CA LEU A 131 3.38 8.70 -2.75
C LEU A 131 3.67 8.79 -1.25
N HIS A 132 4.44 9.79 -0.80
CA HIS A 132 4.73 9.98 0.63
C HIS A 132 4.96 11.45 1.04
N PRO A 133 4.03 12.37 0.73
CA PRO A 133 4.28 13.80 0.85
C PRO A 133 4.60 14.28 2.27
N SER A 134 4.12 13.61 3.31
CA SER A 134 4.48 13.93 4.70
C SER A 134 5.95 13.78 5.01
N LYS A 135 6.68 12.88 4.34
CA LYS A 135 8.14 12.81 4.48
C LYS A 135 8.86 13.95 3.77
N SER A 136 8.25 14.52 2.74
CA SER A 136 8.85 15.58 1.92
C SER A 136 8.48 17.01 2.34
N CYS A 137 7.45 17.16 3.19
CA CYS A 137 6.90 18.47 3.55
C CYS A 137 6.56 18.53 5.03
N LYS A 138 7.27 19.40 5.77
CA LYS A 138 7.08 19.58 7.22
C LYS A 138 5.66 19.97 7.59
N TYR A 139 5.02 20.85 6.80
CA TYR A 139 3.64 21.25 7.07
C TYR A 139 2.68 20.06 7.02
N ILE A 140 2.84 19.19 6.01
CA ILE A 140 2.02 17.98 5.85
C ILE A 140 2.30 16.98 6.99
N HIS A 141 3.57 16.80 7.36
CA HIS A 141 3.95 15.98 8.53
C HIS A 141 3.30 16.46 9.83
N ASP A 142 3.27 17.77 10.06
CA ASP A 142 2.68 18.36 11.26
C ASP A 142 1.14 18.23 11.22
N LEU A 143 0.51 18.36 10.04
CA LEU A 143 -0.92 18.11 9.86
C LEU A 143 -1.32 16.66 10.19
N GLU A 144 -0.56 15.66 9.72
CA GLU A 144 -0.84 14.24 10.03
C GLU A 144 -0.84 13.97 11.54
N LYS A 145 0.09 14.60 12.27
CA LYS A 145 0.18 14.45 13.73
C LYS A 145 -1.03 15.05 14.43
N VAL A 146 -1.41 16.27 14.07
CA VAL A 146 -2.57 16.95 14.67
C VAL A 146 -3.85 16.15 14.40
N GLN A 147 -4.01 15.59 13.21
CA GLN A 147 -5.17 14.76 12.85
C GLN A 147 -5.29 13.52 13.74
N ALA A 148 -4.18 12.82 13.99
CA ALA A 148 -4.13 11.66 14.88
C ALA A 148 -4.56 12.00 16.32
N ASP A 149 -4.23 13.22 16.79
CA ASP A 149 -4.64 13.70 18.10
C ASP A 149 -6.13 14.11 18.15
N LEU A 150 -6.69 14.62 17.05
CA LEU A 150 -8.09 15.07 16.97
C LEU A 150 -9.11 13.91 16.85
N HIS A 151 -8.77 12.83 16.13
CA HIS A 151 -9.69 11.72 15.84
C HIS A 151 -9.74 10.65 16.92
N SER A 152 -8.87 10.74 17.91
CA SER A 152 -9.02 9.95 19.13
C SER A 152 -10.19 10.53 19.91
N ASN A 153 -11.39 9.98 19.64
CA ASN A 153 -12.59 10.15 20.45
C ASN A 153 -12.18 10.29 21.91
N ARG A 154 -12.66 11.36 22.57
CA ARG A 154 -12.50 11.48 24.02
C ARG A 154 -13.31 10.36 24.66
N LEU A 155 -12.75 9.15 24.69
CA LEU A 155 -12.99 8.24 25.81
C LEU A 155 -12.85 9.09 27.07
N ASN A 156 -13.65 8.76 28.09
CA ASN A 156 -13.51 9.39 29.39
C ASN A 156 -12.02 9.45 29.73
N LEU A 157 -11.47 10.67 29.88
CA LEU A 157 -10.02 10.91 29.97
C LEU A 157 -9.38 10.03 31.04
N THR A 158 -10.14 9.74 32.11
CA THR A 158 -9.74 8.83 33.18
C THR A 158 -9.54 7.40 32.67
N ILE A 159 -10.49 6.83 31.91
CA ILE A 159 -10.42 5.47 31.35
C ILE A 159 -9.23 5.34 30.39
N GLU A 160 -9.03 6.34 29.55
CA GLU A 160 -7.89 6.33 28.62
C GLU A 160 -6.55 6.42 29.35
N THR A 161 -6.46 7.29 30.36
CA THR A 161 -5.23 7.43 31.16
C THR A 161 -4.89 6.10 31.86
N GLU A 162 -5.89 5.43 32.45
CA GLU A 162 -5.71 4.12 33.08
C GLU A 162 -5.25 3.06 32.06
N LEU A 163 -5.87 3.03 30.87
CA LEU A 163 -5.48 2.13 29.79
C LEU A 163 -4.01 2.34 29.39
N PHE A 164 -3.61 3.60 29.16
CA PHE A 164 -2.25 3.93 28.76
C PHE A 164 -1.23 3.57 29.84
N LEU A 165 -1.50 3.87 31.11
CA LEU A 165 -0.63 3.48 32.23
C LEU A 165 -0.45 1.96 32.30
N LYS A 166 -1.54 1.21 32.14
CA LYS A 166 -1.50 -0.26 32.16
C LYS A 166 -0.72 -0.83 30.97
N LEU A 167 -0.96 -0.30 29.76
CA LEU A 167 -0.20 -0.70 28.57
C LEU A 167 1.28 -0.33 28.70
N SER A 168 1.61 0.81 29.30
CA SER A 168 3.00 1.21 29.55
C SER A 168 3.72 0.22 30.47
N GLN A 169 3.05 -0.23 31.54
CA GLN A 169 3.59 -1.25 32.43
C GLN A 169 3.82 -2.58 31.71
N TYR A 170 2.88 -3.02 30.88
CA TYR A 170 3.01 -4.29 30.15
C TYR A 170 4.07 -4.26 29.06
N THR A 171 4.15 -3.16 28.33
CA THR A 171 5.01 -3.03 27.14
C THR A 171 6.43 -2.62 27.49
N GLY A 172 6.64 -2.01 28.67
CA GLY A 172 7.92 -1.47 29.11
C GLY A 172 8.30 -0.16 28.40
N MET A 173 7.34 0.54 27.78
CA MET A 173 7.54 1.83 27.14
C MET A 173 6.37 2.76 27.43
N ASP A 174 6.58 4.07 27.33
CA ASP A 174 5.48 5.04 27.48
C ASP A 174 4.49 4.92 26.31
N ILE A 175 3.23 4.59 26.61
CA ILE A 175 2.13 4.47 25.66
C ILE A 175 1.26 5.74 25.73
N ASN A 176 0.98 6.30 24.57
CA ASN A 176 0.14 7.48 24.41
C ASN A 176 -0.58 7.45 23.05
N ARG A 177 -1.43 8.46 22.81
CA ARG A 177 -2.25 8.59 21.59
C ARG A 177 -1.43 8.51 20.30
N THR A 178 -0.20 9.00 20.30
CA THR A 178 0.65 9.06 19.10
C THR A 178 1.24 7.71 18.72
N ASN A 179 1.39 6.77 19.69
CA ASN A 179 2.11 5.51 19.48
C ASN A 179 1.28 4.24 19.71
N ILE A 180 0.10 4.32 20.34
CA ILE A 180 -0.73 3.15 20.65
C ILE A 180 -1.11 2.32 19.42
N HIS A 181 -1.36 2.96 18.28
CA HIS A 181 -1.60 2.29 17.00
C HIS A 181 -0.46 1.33 16.59
N SER A 182 0.78 1.57 17.04
CA SER A 182 1.92 0.69 16.75
C SER A 182 1.79 -0.65 17.49
N LEU A 183 1.12 -0.70 18.65
CA LEU A 183 0.81 -1.94 19.35
C LEU A 183 -0.21 -2.77 18.55
N ALA A 184 -1.30 -2.14 18.10
CA ALA A 184 -2.28 -2.77 17.22
C ALA A 184 -1.62 -3.38 15.98
N ASN A 185 -0.74 -2.63 15.30
CA ASN A 185 0.00 -3.16 14.15
C ASN A 185 0.88 -4.36 14.54
N THR A 186 1.55 -4.30 15.70
CA THR A 186 2.43 -5.39 16.16
C THR A 186 1.63 -6.67 16.38
N PHE A 187 0.53 -6.57 17.14
CA PHE A 187 -0.33 -7.72 17.43
C PHE A 187 -1.02 -8.27 16.18
N PHE A 188 -1.41 -7.40 15.26
CA PHE A 188 -1.96 -7.82 13.96
C PHE A 188 -0.94 -8.67 13.19
N CYS A 189 0.30 -8.20 13.05
CA CYS A 189 1.37 -8.95 12.39
C CYS A 189 1.63 -10.29 13.10
N GLU A 190 1.73 -10.31 14.43
CA GLU A 190 1.94 -11.53 15.23
C GLU A 190 0.81 -12.55 14.99
N LYS A 191 -0.46 -12.12 15.04
CA LYS A 191 -1.61 -12.99 14.81
C LYS A 191 -1.62 -13.57 13.39
N VAL A 192 -1.36 -12.76 12.37
CA VAL A 192 -1.31 -13.23 10.97
C VAL A 192 -0.21 -14.28 10.77
N HIS A 193 0.85 -14.24 11.58
CA HIS A 193 1.95 -15.20 11.55
C HIS A 193 1.78 -16.36 12.56
N ASN A 194 0.58 -16.53 13.12
CA ASN A 194 0.27 -17.56 14.13
C ASN A 194 1.17 -17.51 15.38
N LEU A 195 1.69 -16.33 15.71
CA LEU A 195 2.45 -16.10 16.94
C LEU A 195 1.49 -15.84 18.10
N SER A 196 1.86 -16.32 19.28
CA SER A 196 1.05 -16.18 20.49
C SER A 196 1.06 -14.74 21.00
N LEU A 197 -0.12 -14.15 21.20
CA LEU A 197 -0.16 -12.87 21.91
C LEU A 197 0.10 -13.04 23.41
N PRO A 198 0.64 -12.02 24.10
CA PRO A 198 0.76 -12.04 25.55
C PRO A 198 -0.59 -12.26 26.24
N VAL A 199 -0.59 -12.95 27.38
CA VAL A 199 -1.80 -13.32 28.14
C VAL A 199 -2.69 -12.14 28.56
N TRP A 200 -2.12 -10.94 28.63
CA TRP A 200 -2.83 -9.71 28.99
C TRP A 200 -3.54 -9.06 27.78
N VAL A 201 -3.30 -9.54 26.57
CA VAL A 201 -4.00 -9.10 25.36
C VAL A 201 -5.30 -9.90 25.23
N THR A 202 -6.39 -9.33 25.76
CA THR A 202 -7.73 -9.92 25.65
C THR A 202 -8.42 -9.48 24.35
N PRO A 203 -9.45 -10.21 23.88
CA PRO A 203 -10.22 -9.80 22.70
C PRO A 203 -10.78 -8.37 22.80
N GLU A 204 -11.22 -7.94 23.98
CA GLU A 204 -11.71 -6.58 24.20
C GLU A 204 -10.60 -5.54 24.05
N LEU A 205 -9.39 -5.84 24.55
CA LEU A 205 -8.24 -4.95 24.35
C LEU A 205 -7.84 -4.89 22.88
N GLU A 206 -7.88 -6.01 22.16
CA GLU A 206 -7.64 -6.02 20.72
C GLU A 206 -8.61 -5.10 19.98
N GLU A 207 -9.91 -5.17 20.29
CA GLU A 207 -10.92 -4.30 19.68
C GLU A 207 -10.65 -2.81 19.96
N ILE A 208 -10.28 -2.47 21.20
CA ILE A 208 -9.87 -1.10 21.56
C ILE A 208 -8.67 -0.65 20.72
N LEU A 209 -7.64 -1.49 20.62
CA LEU A 209 -6.42 -1.17 19.87
C LEU A 209 -6.69 -1.05 18.36
N LEU A 210 -7.57 -1.90 17.81
CA LEU A 210 -8.02 -1.81 16.42
C LEU A 210 -8.80 -0.51 16.17
N ASN A 211 -9.64 -0.07 17.11
CA ASN A 211 -10.30 1.24 16.99
C ASN A 211 -9.26 2.37 16.94
N TYR A 212 -8.26 2.40 17.83
CA TYR A 212 -7.17 3.39 17.75
C TYR A 212 -6.40 3.34 16.42
N ALA A 213 -6.12 2.14 15.90
CA ALA A 213 -5.48 1.99 14.60
C ALA A 213 -6.35 2.50 13.46
N GLY A 214 -7.65 2.18 13.47
CA GLY A 214 -8.61 2.64 12.47
C GLY A 214 -8.77 4.16 12.48
N GLN A 215 -8.83 4.80 13.66
CA GLN A 215 -8.92 6.26 13.76
C GLN A 215 -7.70 6.97 13.15
N ARG A 216 -6.50 6.38 13.24
CA ARG A 216 -5.30 6.94 12.61
C ARG A 216 -5.42 7.00 11.09
N SER A 217 -6.13 6.05 10.48
CA SER A 217 -6.36 6.02 9.04
C SER A 217 -7.46 6.99 8.58
N LYS A 218 -8.25 7.58 9.49
CA LYS A 218 -9.33 8.50 9.14
C LYS A 218 -8.80 9.90 8.88
N VAL A 219 -8.97 10.33 7.64
CA VAL A 219 -8.58 11.66 7.18
C VAL A 219 -9.80 12.35 6.58
N SER A 220 -10.04 13.61 6.94
CA SER A 220 -11.08 14.40 6.28
C SER A 220 -10.71 14.64 4.81
N PRO A 221 -11.68 14.76 3.88
CA PRO A 221 -11.38 15.09 2.48
C PRO A 221 -10.52 16.37 2.34
N GLU A 222 -10.75 17.38 3.18
CA GLU A 222 -9.97 18.62 3.19
C GLU A 222 -8.51 18.39 3.59
N THR A 223 -8.24 17.58 4.61
CA THR A 223 -6.87 17.21 4.98
C THR A 223 -6.24 16.30 3.92
N ALA A 224 -7.00 15.37 3.37
CA ALA A 224 -6.56 14.41 2.35
C ALA A 224 -6.09 15.12 1.07
N LYS A 225 -6.59 16.32 0.78
CA LYS A 225 -6.09 17.18 -0.31
C LYS A 225 -4.60 17.47 -0.20
N TYR A 226 -4.08 17.65 1.01
CA TYR A 226 -2.64 17.88 1.22
C TYR A 226 -1.83 16.59 1.15
N LEU A 227 -2.43 15.45 1.54
CA LEU A 227 -1.76 14.15 1.63
C LEU A 227 -1.76 13.36 0.32
N SER A 228 -2.81 13.48 -0.49
CA SER A 228 -2.97 12.71 -1.74
C SER A 228 -3.37 13.59 -2.93
N GLY A 229 -3.46 14.91 -2.79
CA GLY A 229 -3.80 15.81 -3.90
C GLY A 229 -2.78 15.80 -5.04
N THR A 230 -1.49 15.65 -4.73
CA THR A 230 -0.42 15.49 -5.74
C THR A 230 -0.52 14.16 -6.48
N LEU A 231 -0.93 13.10 -5.79
CA LEU A 231 -1.22 11.80 -6.41
C LEU A 231 -2.43 11.91 -7.33
N LEU A 232 -3.55 12.45 -6.85
CA LEU A 232 -4.75 12.64 -7.66
C LEU A 232 -4.45 13.53 -8.89
N HIS A 233 -3.69 14.62 -8.71
CA HIS A 233 -3.25 15.46 -9.81
C HIS A 233 -2.42 14.67 -10.83
N THR A 234 -1.53 13.78 -10.38
CA THR A 234 -0.75 12.90 -11.26
C THR A 234 -1.66 11.95 -12.05
N LEU A 235 -2.60 11.29 -11.37
CA LEU A 235 -3.56 10.36 -11.97
C LEU A 235 -4.42 11.04 -13.04
N VAL A 236 -4.97 12.22 -12.73
CA VAL A 236 -5.77 13.02 -13.67
C VAL A 236 -4.92 13.51 -14.84
N THR A 237 -3.70 13.98 -14.58
CA THR A 237 -2.79 14.45 -15.63
C THR A 237 -2.44 13.33 -16.61
N ASN A 238 -2.23 12.10 -16.15
CA ASN A 238 -2.00 10.96 -17.03
C ASN A 238 -3.22 10.67 -17.92
N MET A 239 -4.44 10.77 -17.38
CA MET A 239 -5.66 10.60 -18.16
C MET A 239 -5.80 11.68 -19.25
N LEU A 240 -5.59 12.96 -18.89
CA LEU A 240 -5.65 14.09 -19.82
C LEU A 240 -4.58 13.98 -20.92
N ARG A 241 -3.34 13.61 -20.56
CA ARG A 241 -2.28 13.39 -21.54
C ARG A 241 -2.64 12.29 -22.53
N LYS A 242 -3.26 11.21 -22.04
CA LYS A 242 -3.66 10.09 -22.87
C LYS A 242 -4.83 10.44 -23.81
N THR A 243 -5.70 11.38 -23.43
CA THR A 243 -6.75 11.89 -24.32
C THR A 243 -6.20 12.84 -25.38
N ASP A 244 -5.27 13.72 -24.99
CA ASP A 244 -4.75 14.78 -25.85
C ASP A 244 -3.70 14.26 -26.84
N ASN A 245 -2.85 13.32 -26.40
CA ASN A 245 -1.78 12.75 -27.20
C ASN A 245 -2.09 11.31 -27.62
N GLN A 246 -2.64 11.16 -28.82
CA GLN A 246 -2.93 9.85 -29.41
C GLN A 246 -1.68 8.98 -29.64
N SER A 247 -0.47 9.57 -29.60
CA SER A 247 0.80 8.83 -29.72
C SER A 247 1.38 8.34 -28.39
N ASP A 248 0.77 8.69 -27.26
CA ASP A 248 1.20 8.17 -25.96
C ASP A 248 0.89 6.66 -25.88
N LEU A 249 1.93 5.84 -25.91
CA LEU A 249 1.82 4.38 -25.84
C LEU A 249 1.53 3.86 -24.43
N ARG A 250 1.58 4.71 -23.40
CA ARG A 250 1.36 4.29 -22.03
C ARG A 250 -0.04 3.71 -21.85
N LYS A 251 -0.13 2.49 -21.35
CA LYS A 251 -1.38 1.78 -21.07
C LYS A 251 -1.60 1.59 -19.57
N MET A 252 -0.53 1.44 -18.80
CA MET A 252 -0.61 1.13 -17.38
C MET A 252 0.38 1.94 -16.54
N TYR A 253 -0.13 2.49 -15.43
CA TYR A 253 0.66 3.00 -14.32
C TYR A 253 0.39 2.17 -13.06
N LEU A 254 1.45 1.67 -12.42
CA LEU A 254 1.39 0.95 -11.16
C LEU A 254 2.10 1.77 -10.07
N TYR A 255 1.43 1.99 -8.95
CA TYR A 255 1.93 2.73 -7.80
C TYR A 255 1.91 1.85 -6.56
N SER A 256 3.08 1.40 -6.11
CA SER A 256 3.23 0.60 -4.88
C SER A 256 3.52 1.49 -3.67
N ALA A 257 2.64 1.44 -2.67
CA ALA A 257 2.67 2.38 -1.55
C ALA A 257 2.14 1.75 -0.24
N HIS A 258 1.50 2.57 0.59
CA HIS A 258 1.10 2.22 1.95
C HIS A 258 -0.42 2.18 2.10
N ASP A 259 -0.89 1.61 3.21
CA ASP A 259 -2.29 1.70 3.64
C ASP A 259 -2.73 3.16 3.73
N THR A 260 -1.90 4.02 4.33
CA THR A 260 -2.17 5.45 4.44
C THR A 260 -2.35 6.12 3.09
N THR A 261 -1.49 5.82 2.11
CA THR A 261 -1.60 6.38 0.75
C THR A 261 -2.93 6.00 0.09
N VAL A 262 -3.38 4.75 0.28
CA VAL A 262 -4.67 4.27 -0.24
C VAL A 262 -5.84 4.95 0.48
N SER A 263 -5.83 4.96 1.81
CA SER A 263 -6.92 5.58 2.58
C SER A 263 -7.03 7.07 2.28
N GLU A 264 -5.91 7.80 2.23
CA GLU A 264 -5.89 9.23 1.89
C GLU A 264 -6.45 9.52 0.49
N LEU A 265 -6.12 8.69 -0.51
CA LEU A 265 -6.70 8.84 -1.84
C LEU A 265 -8.21 8.58 -1.83
N LEU A 266 -8.67 7.52 -1.15
CA LEU A 266 -10.09 7.21 -1.02
C LEU A 266 -10.85 8.30 -0.25
N SER A 267 -10.26 8.87 0.81
CA SER A 267 -10.86 9.96 1.58
C SER A 267 -10.97 11.22 0.72
N LEU A 268 -9.94 11.54 -0.08
CA LEU A 268 -9.97 12.67 -1.00
C LEU A 268 -11.03 12.51 -2.11
N LEU A 269 -11.27 11.27 -2.55
CA LEU A 269 -12.31 10.93 -3.53
C LEU A 269 -13.71 10.78 -2.91
N GLU A 270 -13.83 10.93 -1.59
CA GLU A 270 -15.08 10.78 -0.83
C GLU A 270 -15.74 9.39 -0.98
N VAL A 271 -14.92 8.34 -1.12
CA VAL A 271 -15.36 6.94 -1.27
C VAL A 271 -14.72 5.99 -0.26
N ASP A 272 -14.10 6.54 0.79
CA ASP A 272 -13.46 5.80 1.88
C ASP A 272 -14.52 5.14 2.79
N ASP A 273 -14.50 3.82 2.82
CA ASP A 273 -15.37 2.97 3.65
C ASP A 273 -14.95 2.95 5.14
N GLN A 274 -13.87 3.65 5.49
CA GLN A 274 -13.31 3.73 6.85
C GLN A 274 -12.82 2.39 7.39
N ILE A 275 -12.61 1.40 6.52
CA ILE A 275 -12.06 0.10 6.86
C ILE A 275 -10.54 0.15 6.70
N GLN A 276 -9.81 -0.53 7.60
CA GLN A 276 -8.37 -0.65 7.48
C GLN A 276 -8.01 -1.34 6.16
N VAL A 277 -7.26 -0.63 5.30
CA VAL A 277 -6.83 -1.10 3.98
C VAL A 277 -6.05 -2.43 4.11
N PRO A 278 -6.55 -3.56 3.61
CA PRO A 278 -5.86 -4.85 3.70
C PRO A 278 -4.54 -4.90 2.92
N TYR A 279 -3.65 -5.85 3.23
CA TYR A 279 -2.45 -6.08 2.43
C TYR A 279 -2.80 -6.35 0.98
N THR A 280 -2.01 -5.80 0.04
CA THR A 280 -2.26 -5.87 -1.41
C THR A 280 -3.60 -5.32 -1.91
N ALA A 281 -4.40 -4.68 -1.05
CA ALA A 281 -5.59 -3.97 -1.50
C ALA A 281 -5.20 -2.84 -2.47
N ALA A 282 -6.02 -2.65 -3.50
CA ALA A 282 -5.71 -1.79 -4.62
C ALA A 282 -6.92 -0.93 -5.04
N VAL A 283 -6.64 0.31 -5.41
CA VAL A 283 -7.56 1.21 -6.10
C VAL A 283 -7.21 1.18 -7.58
N ILE A 284 -8.16 0.78 -8.42
CA ILE A 284 -8.03 0.68 -9.86
C ILE A 284 -8.86 1.81 -10.49
N ILE A 285 -8.20 2.67 -11.27
CA ILE A 285 -8.83 3.77 -12.00
C ILE A 285 -8.64 3.50 -13.49
N GLU A 286 -9.77 3.37 -14.19
CA GLU A 286 -9.80 3.03 -15.60
C GLU A 286 -10.35 4.20 -16.42
N LEU A 287 -9.62 4.56 -17.47
CA LEU A 287 -10.09 5.48 -18.49
C LEU A 287 -10.58 4.68 -19.69
N HIS A 288 -11.86 4.86 -20.01
CA HIS A 288 -12.53 4.22 -21.13
C HIS A 288 -12.85 5.22 -22.23
N ARG A 289 -12.66 4.81 -23.49
CA ARG A 289 -13.20 5.52 -24.65
C ARG A 289 -14.58 4.94 -24.98
N ILE A 290 -15.58 5.81 -25.02
CA ILE A 290 -16.94 5.46 -25.41
C ILE A 290 -17.04 5.52 -26.94
N GLN A 291 -17.56 4.47 -27.55
CA GLN A 291 -17.88 4.39 -28.98
C GLN A 291 -19.39 4.22 -29.21
#